data_AF-A0A828ZN57-F1
#
_entry.id   AF-A0A828ZN57-F1
#
_cell.length_a   1.000
_cell.length_b   1.000
_cell.length_c   1.000
_cell.angle_alpha   90.00
_cell.angle_beta   90.00
_cell.angle_gamma   90.00
#
_symmetry.space_group_name_H-M   'P 1'
#
loop_
_entity.id
_entity.type
_entity.pdbx_description
1 polymer ?
#
loop_
_entity_poly.entity_id
_entity_poly.type
_entity_poly.pdbx_seq_one_letter_code
_entity_poly.pdbx_strand_id
1 'polypeptide(L)'
;MDQMHWDGYFFVTRIKKNTKVHVIDTLETSPETEILRDELVRLGSKTYLTANFRLVTVQDKNGRVFQFITNRMDVSSKEISDMYHARWQIELFFKHIKQHMTIKTFFSQSEKGVQNQLILTMISALLTFLIKLETKTEKSVFQIKRFFRYLLFQPFECWVEKLIPT
;
A
#
# COMPACT_ATOMS: atom_id res chain seq x y z
N MET A 1 -9.87 -6.48 15.29
CA MET A 1 -10.71 -5.29 15.02
C MET A 1 -11.08 -4.65 16.33
N ASP A 2 -11.74 -5.36 17.24
CA ASP A 2 -12.08 -4.84 18.58
C ASP A 2 -10.86 -4.35 19.36
N GLN A 3 -9.80 -5.16 19.48
CA GLN A 3 -8.57 -4.71 20.14
C GLN A 3 -8.01 -3.42 19.52
N MET A 4 -7.87 -3.35 18.19
CA MET A 4 -7.41 -2.14 17.50
C MET A 4 -8.32 -0.93 17.78
N HIS A 5 -9.63 -1.14 17.83
CA HIS A 5 -10.60 -0.10 18.16
C HIS A 5 -10.42 0.39 19.60
N TRP A 6 -10.28 -0.52 20.56
CA TRP A 6 -10.08 -0.19 21.97
C TRP A 6 -8.73 0.49 22.23
N ASP A 7 -7.70 0.13 21.48
CA ASP A 7 -6.38 0.75 21.52
C ASP A 7 -6.35 2.12 20.79
N GLY A 8 -7.46 2.56 20.19
CA GLY A 8 -7.58 3.87 19.53
C GLY A 8 -7.07 3.93 18.10
N TYR A 9 -6.78 2.80 17.45
CA TYR A 9 -6.34 2.76 16.06
C TYR A 9 -7.52 2.80 15.08
N PHE A 10 -7.33 3.50 13.96
CA PHE A 10 -8.26 3.46 12.83
C PHE A 10 -7.87 2.41 11.80
N PHE A 11 -8.86 1.76 11.20
CA PHE A 11 -8.61 0.76 10.17
C PHE A 11 -9.69 0.77 9.08
N VAL A 12 -9.31 0.34 7.89
CA VAL A 12 -10.21 -0.05 6.80
C VAL A 12 -9.77 -1.41 6.32
N THR A 13 -10.67 -2.40 6.33
CA THR A 13 -10.35 -3.75 5.86
C THR A 13 -11.52 -4.37 5.11
N ARG A 14 -11.24 -5.34 4.24
CA ARG A 14 -12.27 -6.06 3.50
C ARG A 14 -12.75 -7.25 4.31
N ILE A 15 -14.06 -7.40 4.42
CA ILE A 15 -14.64 -8.59 5.04
C ILE A 15 -14.68 -9.77 4.06
N LYS A 16 -14.65 -11.00 4.60
CA LYS A 16 -14.75 -12.22 3.79
C LYS A 16 -16.22 -12.48 3.47
N LYS A 17 -16.49 -13.20 2.37
CA LYS A 17 -17.86 -13.53 1.94
C LYS A 17 -18.66 -14.31 3.00
N ASN A 18 -17.99 -15.07 3.87
CA ASN A 18 -18.61 -15.87 4.92
C ASN A 18 -18.66 -15.16 6.28
N THR A 19 -18.31 -13.86 6.35
CA THR A 19 -18.43 -13.08 7.57
C THR A 19 -19.91 -12.90 7.91
N LYS A 20 -20.29 -13.28 9.14
CA LYS A 20 -21.64 -13.05 9.66
C LYS A 20 -21.78 -11.57 10.04
N VAL A 21 -22.64 -10.87 9.32
CA VAL A 21 -22.92 -9.43 9.49
C VAL A 21 -24.31 -9.28 10.07
N HIS A 22 -24.43 -8.48 11.12
CA HIS A 22 -25.70 -8.08 11.72
C HIS A 22 -25.85 -6.58 11.55
N VAL A 23 -26.79 -6.15 10.70
CA VAL A 23 -27.06 -4.73 10.44
C VAL A 23 -27.83 -4.15 11.62
N ILE A 24 -27.34 -3.04 12.15
CA ILE A 24 -27.97 -2.26 13.21
C ILE A 24 -28.76 -1.12 12.60
N ASP A 25 -28.12 -0.38 11.70
CA ASP A 25 -28.71 0.82 11.09
C ASP A 25 -28.16 1.03 9.67
N THR A 26 -28.90 1.76 8.85
CA THR A 26 -28.47 2.18 7.52
C THR A 26 -28.14 3.66 7.55
N LEU A 27 -26.89 4.00 7.24
CA LEU A 27 -26.42 5.37 7.20
C LEU A 27 -26.82 6.03 5.88
N GLU A 28 -26.93 7.36 5.90
CA GLU A 28 -27.18 8.11 4.67
C GLU A 28 -26.03 7.87 3.67
N THR A 29 -26.41 7.43 2.48
CA THR A 29 -25.45 7.18 1.41
C THR A 29 -25.07 8.50 0.75
N SER A 30 -23.77 8.69 0.47
CA SER A 30 -23.32 9.74 -0.46
C SER A 30 -24.05 9.53 -1.80
N PRO A 31 -24.46 10.58 -2.52
CA PRO A 31 -25.20 10.49 -3.80
C PRO A 31 -24.41 9.84 -4.96
N GLU A 32 -23.31 9.16 -4.67
CA GLU A 32 -22.41 8.54 -5.62
C GLU A 32 -22.91 7.16 -6.06
N THR A 33 -22.91 6.93 -7.37
CA THR A 33 -23.39 5.68 -7.98
C THR A 33 -22.56 4.44 -7.65
N GLU A 34 -21.31 4.59 -7.20
CA GLU A 34 -20.43 3.47 -6.86
C GLU A 34 -20.72 2.88 -5.47
N ILE A 35 -21.37 3.65 -4.57
CA ILE A 35 -21.69 3.22 -3.21
C ILE A 35 -23.08 2.59 -3.19
N LEU A 36 -23.13 1.29 -2.94
CA LEU A 36 -24.41 0.55 -2.89
C LEU A 36 -25.08 0.67 -1.53
N ARG A 37 -24.30 0.58 -0.45
CA ARG A 37 -24.80 0.60 0.93
C ARG A 37 -23.76 1.16 1.88
N ASP A 38 -24.24 1.82 2.91
CA ASP A 38 -23.46 2.24 4.06
C ASP A 38 -24.24 1.92 5.32
N GLU A 39 -23.71 1.06 6.17
CA GLU A 39 -24.46 0.41 7.25
C GLU A 39 -23.64 0.40 8.54
N LEU A 40 -24.29 0.69 9.66
CA LEU A 40 -23.73 0.40 10.98
C LEU A 40 -24.02 -1.07 11.30
N VAL A 41 -22.97 -1.84 11.60
CA VAL A 41 -23.06 -3.30 11.77
C VAL A 41 -22.29 -3.81 12.97
N ARG A 42 -22.62 -5.02 13.40
CA ARG A 42 -21.77 -5.89 14.23
C ARG A 42 -21.41 -7.14 13.47
N LEU A 43 -20.18 -7.61 13.62
CA LEU A 43 -19.69 -8.82 13.01
C LEU A 43 -19.63 -9.95 14.03
N GLY A 44 -19.85 -11.18 13.59
CA GLY A 44 -19.60 -12.38 14.43
C GLY A 44 -20.81 -13.29 14.63
N SER A 45 -20.65 -14.22 15.56
CA SER A 45 -21.64 -15.25 15.86
C SER A 45 -22.52 -14.84 17.05
N LYS A 46 -23.49 -15.67 17.42
CA LYS A 46 -24.28 -15.44 18.64
C LYS A 46 -23.43 -15.47 19.92
N THR A 47 -22.27 -16.12 19.89
CA THR A 47 -21.37 -16.25 21.04
C THR A 47 -20.49 -15.02 21.22
N TYR A 48 -20.14 -14.34 20.13
CA TYR A 48 -19.33 -13.13 20.16
C TYR A 48 -19.71 -12.21 19.00
N LEU A 49 -20.10 -11.00 19.37
CA LEU A 49 -20.35 -9.89 18.47
C LEU A 49 -19.29 -8.83 18.71
N THR A 50 -18.78 -8.25 17.63
CA THR A 50 -17.85 -7.12 17.71
C THR A 50 -18.52 -5.87 18.29
N ALA A 51 -17.70 -4.84 18.54
CA ALA A 51 -18.18 -3.47 18.64
C ALA A 51 -18.94 -3.04 17.36
N ASN A 52 -19.61 -1.88 17.46
CA ASN A 52 -20.27 -1.26 16.31
C ASN A 52 -19.21 -0.76 15.33
N PHE A 53 -19.31 -1.20 14.08
CA PHE A 53 -18.45 -0.77 12.99
C PHE A 53 -19.29 -0.37 11.79
N ARG A 54 -18.69 0.40 10.89
CA ARG A 54 -19.32 0.81 9.64
C ARG A 54 -18.92 -0.13 8.52
N LEU A 55 -19.91 -0.59 7.76
CA LEU A 55 -19.76 -1.45 6.60
C LEU A 55 -20.19 -0.69 5.35
N VAL A 56 -19.23 -0.42 4.46
CA VAL A 56 -19.47 0.20 3.17
C VAL A 56 -19.44 -0.87 2.09
N THR A 57 -20.52 -0.99 1.33
CA THR A 57 -20.61 -1.87 0.17
C THR A 57 -20.46 -1.05 -1.11
N VAL A 58 -19.42 -1.35 -1.89
CA VAL A 58 -19.03 -0.61 -3.10
C VAL A 58 -19.10 -1.53 -4.30
N GLN A 59 -19.53 -1.01 -5.44
CA GLN A 59 -19.46 -1.71 -6.73
C GLN A 59 -18.43 -1.04 -7.64
N ASP A 60 -17.46 -1.81 -8.12
CA ASP A 60 -16.51 -1.37 -9.14
C ASP A 60 -17.17 -1.34 -10.52
N LYS A 61 -16.58 -0.61 -11.48
CA LYS A 61 -17.04 -0.44 -12.87
C LYS A 61 -17.27 -1.76 -13.60
N ASN A 62 -16.58 -2.82 -13.18
CA ASN A 62 -16.72 -4.18 -13.69
C ASN A 62 -17.89 -4.97 -13.05
N GLY A 63 -18.75 -4.31 -12.27
CA GLY A 63 -19.86 -4.91 -11.53
C GLY A 63 -19.45 -5.68 -10.28
N ARG A 64 -18.16 -5.70 -9.92
CA ARG A 64 -17.64 -6.45 -8.76
C ARG A 64 -17.97 -5.73 -7.47
N VAL A 65 -18.59 -6.45 -6.53
CA VAL A 65 -18.96 -5.92 -5.21
C VAL A 65 -17.87 -6.16 -4.18
N PHE A 66 -17.53 -5.12 -3.45
CA PHE A 66 -16.59 -5.10 -2.34
C PHE A 66 -17.30 -4.62 -1.08
N GLN A 67 -16.90 -5.17 0.07
CA GLN A 67 -17.45 -4.80 1.37
C GLN A 67 -16.29 -4.45 2.30
N PHE A 68 -16.27 -3.21 2.75
CA PHE A 68 -15.22 -2.65 3.58
C PHE A 68 -15.75 -2.32 4.96
N ILE A 69 -15.11 -2.87 6.00
CA ILE A 69 -15.43 -2.59 7.39
C ILE A 69 -14.40 -1.62 7.97
N THR A 70 -14.89 -0.64 8.72
CA THR A 70 -14.07 0.38 9.37
C THR A 70 -14.67 0.83 10.70
N ASN A 71 -13.85 1.36 11.59
CA ASN A 71 -14.26 2.11 12.76
C ASN A 71 -14.26 3.63 12.53
N ARG A 72 -14.04 4.09 11.30
CA ARG A 72 -14.09 5.51 10.94
C ARG A 72 -15.50 5.96 10.55
N MET A 73 -16.03 6.88 11.35
CA MET A 73 -17.33 7.53 11.12
C MET A 73 -17.17 8.97 10.62
N ASP A 74 -15.94 9.48 10.63
CA ASP A 74 -15.52 10.85 10.32
C ASP A 74 -15.37 11.14 8.82
N VAL A 75 -15.47 10.12 7.97
CA VAL A 75 -15.17 10.22 6.53
C VAL A 75 -16.32 9.74 5.66
N SER A 76 -16.28 10.11 4.39
CA SER A 76 -17.23 9.62 3.40
C SER A 76 -17.01 8.15 3.04
N SER A 77 -18.07 7.51 2.55
CA SER A 77 -18.01 6.14 1.99
C SER A 77 -17.04 6.05 0.81
N LYS A 78 -16.88 7.14 0.06
CA LYS A 78 -15.92 7.24 -1.04
C LYS A 78 -14.49 7.19 -0.56
N GLU A 79 -14.15 8.00 0.44
CA GLU A 79 -12.81 7.98 1.04
C GLU A 79 -12.46 6.60 1.61
N ILE A 80 -13.43 5.89 2.19
CA ILE A 80 -13.23 4.51 2.66
C ILE A 80 -12.89 3.59 1.48
N SER A 81 -13.60 3.70 0.36
CA SER A 81 -13.31 2.95 -0.86
C SER A 81 -11.91 3.26 -1.40
N ASP A 82 -11.56 4.55 -1.50
CA ASP A 82 -10.30 5.01 -2.07
C ASP A 82 -9.11 4.59 -1.19
N MET A 83 -9.26 4.58 0.14
CA MET A 83 -8.26 4.03 1.06
C MET A 83 -7.99 2.55 0.81
N TYR A 84 -9.02 1.77 0.51
CA TYR A 84 -8.82 0.37 0.16
C TYR A 84 -8.18 0.19 -1.22
N HIS A 85 -8.47 1.07 -2.18
CA HIS A 85 -7.76 1.11 -3.47
C HIS A 85 -6.25 1.40 -3.29
N ALA A 86 -5.88 2.27 -2.35
CA ALA A 86 -4.48 2.53 -2.02
C ALA A 86 -3.72 1.27 -1.56
N ARG A 87 -4.41 0.25 -1.04
CA ARG A 87 -3.79 -1.05 -0.70
C ARG A 87 -3.19 -1.75 -1.92
N TRP A 88 -3.73 -1.55 -3.13
CA TRP A 88 -3.12 -2.09 -4.35
C TRP A 88 -1.76 -1.44 -4.65
N GLN A 89 -1.53 -0.19 -4.22
CA GLN A 89 -0.22 0.46 -4.35
C GLN A 89 0.84 -0.26 -3.52
N ILE A 90 0.49 -0.87 -2.39
CA ILE A 90 1.41 -1.69 -1.59
C ILE A 90 1.86 -2.93 -2.37
N GLU A 91 0.94 -3.59 -3.09
CA GLU A 91 1.29 -4.74 -3.95
C GLU A 91 2.23 -4.31 -5.08
N LEU A 92 1.96 -3.16 -5.71
CA LEU A 92 2.83 -2.56 -6.72
C LEU A 92 4.20 -2.18 -6.14
N PHE A 93 4.24 -1.65 -4.93
CA PHE A 93 5.48 -1.34 -4.21
C PHE A 93 6.31 -2.60 -3.96
N PHE A 94 5.71 -3.68 -3.44
CA PHE A 94 6.42 -4.95 -3.27
C PHE A 94 6.85 -5.58 -4.60
N LYS A 95 6.04 -5.44 -5.65
CA LYS A 95 6.43 -5.85 -7.00
C LYS A 95 7.65 -5.07 -7.48
N HIS A 96 7.67 -3.75 -7.27
CA HIS A 96 8.79 -2.88 -7.63
C HIS A 96 10.05 -3.26 -6.83
N ILE A 97 9.94 -3.46 -5.52
CA ILE A 97 11.02 -3.95 -4.66
C ILE A 97 11.61 -5.23 -5.23
N LYS A 98 10.78 -6.25 -5.48
CA LYS A 98 11.25 -7.55 -6.00
C LYS A 98 11.91 -7.42 -7.39
N GLN A 99 11.38 -6.56 -8.25
CA GLN A 99 11.92 -6.35 -9.59
C GLN A 99 13.25 -5.59 -9.60
N HIS A 100 13.43 -4.60 -8.72
CA HIS A 100 14.59 -3.70 -8.74
C HIS A 100 15.64 -4.02 -7.67
N MET A 101 15.35 -4.89 -6.70
CA MET A 101 16.31 -5.48 -5.75
C MET A 101 16.87 -6.80 -6.28
N THR A 102 17.61 -6.75 -7.38
CA THR A 102 18.25 -7.95 -7.92
C THR A 102 19.52 -8.29 -7.13
N ILE A 103 19.42 -9.19 -6.16
CA ILE A 103 20.60 -9.80 -5.53
C ILE A 103 21.03 -10.98 -6.41
N LYS A 104 22.11 -10.80 -7.17
CA LYS A 104 22.64 -11.87 -8.05
C LYS A 104 23.46 -12.91 -7.28
N THR A 105 24.08 -12.50 -6.19
CA THR A 105 25.02 -13.34 -5.43
C THR A 105 24.96 -12.93 -3.97
N PHE A 106 24.81 -13.89 -3.08
CA PHE A 106 24.98 -13.67 -1.65
C PHE A 106 26.46 -13.76 -1.30
N PHE A 107 27.00 -12.75 -0.62
CA PHE A 107 28.41 -12.71 -0.23
C PHE A 107 28.70 -13.42 1.09
N SER A 108 27.66 -13.78 1.84
CA SER A 108 27.74 -14.53 3.09
C SER A 108 26.70 -15.65 3.09
N GLN A 109 27.06 -16.79 3.70
CA GLN A 109 26.14 -17.91 3.92
C GLN A 109 25.49 -17.88 5.33
N SER A 110 25.90 -16.93 6.18
CA SER A 110 25.28 -16.76 7.49
C SER A 110 23.94 -16.03 7.36
N GLU A 111 22.96 -16.38 8.21
CA GLU A 111 21.65 -15.72 8.24
C GLU A 111 21.78 -14.21 8.40
N LYS A 112 22.61 -13.75 9.35
CA LYS A 112 22.88 -12.32 9.58
C LYS A 112 23.48 -11.64 8.35
N GLY A 113 24.40 -12.30 7.65
CA GLY A 113 25.01 -11.77 6.43
C GLY A 113 23.99 -11.60 5.31
N VAL A 114 23.09 -12.57 5.13
CA VAL A 114 21.99 -12.49 4.16
C VAL A 114 21.00 -11.39 4.53
N GLN A 115 20.60 -11.28 5.80
CA GLN A 115 19.72 -10.21 6.29
C GLN A 115 20.31 -8.81 6.06
N ASN A 116 21.58 -8.61 6.41
CA ASN A 116 22.28 -7.35 6.18
C ASN A 116 22.34 -7.01 4.68
N GLN A 117 22.64 -8.00 3.84
CA GLN A 117 22.70 -7.78 2.40
C GLN A 117 21.34 -7.41 1.81
N LEU A 118 20.24 -7.99 2.29
CA LEU A 118 18.88 -7.60 1.92
C LEU A 118 18.58 -6.15 2.31
N ILE A 119 18.89 -5.76 3.55
CA ILE A 119 18.68 -4.39 4.04
C ILE A 119 19.49 -3.38 3.22
N LEU A 120 20.78 -3.65 2.98
CA LEU A 120 21.64 -2.77 2.16
C LEU A 120 21.13 -2.65 0.72
N THR A 121 20.64 -3.75 0.15
CA THR A 121 20.05 -3.73 -1.21
C THR A 121 18.79 -2.88 -1.25
N MET A 122 17.96 -2.94 -0.20
CA MET A 122 16.76 -2.12 -0.06
C MET A 122 17.08 -0.64 0.08
N ILE A 123 18.05 -0.29 0.94
CA ILE A 123 18.53 1.10 1.09
C ILE A 123 19.06 1.62 -0.25
N SER A 124 19.90 0.87 -0.95
CA SER A 124 20.42 1.26 -2.26
C SER A 124 19.32 1.46 -3.30
N ALA A 125 18.29 0.59 -3.32
CA ALA A 125 17.15 0.75 -4.23
C ALA A 125 16.33 2.01 -3.92
N LEU A 126 16.05 2.28 -2.64
CA LEU A 126 15.33 3.49 -2.21
C LEU A 126 16.12 4.75 -2.55
N LEU A 127 17.42 4.79 -2.31
CA LEU A 127 18.27 5.92 -2.68
C LEU A 127 18.30 6.15 -4.20
N THR A 128 18.35 5.07 -4.99
CA THR A 128 18.26 5.18 -6.46
C THR A 128 16.92 5.80 -6.88
N PHE A 129 15.83 5.41 -6.22
CA PHE A 129 14.50 5.96 -6.49
C PHE A 129 14.41 7.43 -6.07
N LEU A 130 14.98 7.80 -4.91
CA LEU A 130 15.08 9.18 -4.46
C LEU A 130 15.83 10.05 -5.48
N ILE A 131 16.98 9.58 -5.99
CA ILE A 131 17.72 10.28 -7.05
C ILE A 131 16.83 10.52 -8.27
N LYS A 132 16.04 9.52 -8.69
CA LYS A 132 15.13 9.67 -9.83
C LYS A 132 14.08 10.77 -9.58
N LEU A 133 13.53 10.83 -8.37
CA LEU A 133 12.52 11.82 -7.98
C LEU A 133 13.11 13.23 -7.94
N GLU A 134 14.25 13.41 -7.26
CA GLU A 134 14.90 14.71 -7.09
C GLU A 134 15.40 15.29 -8.42
N THR A 135 15.99 14.44 -9.28
CA THR A 135 16.51 14.87 -10.60
C THR A 135 15.42 14.98 -11.66
N LYS A 136 14.19 14.52 -11.37
CA LYS A 136 13.07 14.42 -12.33
C LYS A 136 13.47 13.76 -13.65
N THR A 137 14.42 12.82 -13.61
CA THR A 137 14.97 12.21 -14.81
C THR A 137 13.98 11.25 -15.47
N GLU A 138 13.89 11.32 -16.81
CA GLU A 138 13.13 10.35 -17.60
C GLU A 138 13.78 8.95 -17.59
N LYS A 139 15.05 8.87 -17.20
CA LYS A 139 15.82 7.63 -17.18
C LYS A 139 15.24 6.60 -16.22
N SER A 140 15.23 5.34 -16.62
CA SER A 140 14.80 4.23 -15.77
C SER A 140 15.73 4.02 -14.56
N VAL A 141 15.22 3.44 -13.47
CA VAL A 141 16.00 3.08 -12.28
C VAL A 141 17.22 2.21 -12.66
N PHE A 142 17.08 1.35 -13.67
CA PHE A 142 18.17 0.52 -14.18
C PHE A 142 19.27 1.36 -14.85
N GLN A 143 18.92 2.34 -15.67
CA GLN A 143 19.89 3.24 -16.30
C GLN A 143 20.64 4.06 -15.24
N ILE A 144 19.94 4.55 -14.21
CA ILE A 144 20.56 5.27 -13.09
C ILE A 144 21.60 4.39 -12.41
N LYS A 145 21.25 3.13 -12.06
CA LYS A 145 22.23 2.18 -11.47
C LYS A 145 23.40 1.88 -12.41
N ARG A 146 23.18 1.85 -13.72
CA ARG A 146 24.24 1.61 -14.71
C ARG A 146 25.20 2.80 -14.80
N PHE A 147 24.68 4.03 -14.82
CA PHE A 147 25.51 5.23 -14.69
C PHE A 147 26.25 5.23 -13.36
N PHE A 148 25.62 4.76 -12.28
CA PHE A 148 26.27 4.69 -10.98
C PHE A 148 27.55 3.85 -10.98
N ARG A 149 27.50 2.72 -11.69
CA ARG A 149 28.67 1.86 -11.86
C ARG A 149 29.70 2.44 -12.83
N TYR A 150 29.25 3.08 -13.91
CA TYR A 150 30.14 3.61 -14.95
C TYR A 150 30.90 4.86 -14.48
N LEU A 151 30.24 5.72 -13.68
CA LEU A 151 30.78 7.00 -13.19
C LEU A 151 31.29 6.91 -11.74
N LEU A 152 31.48 5.71 -11.19
CA LEU A 152 31.80 5.49 -9.77
C LEU A 152 33.01 6.30 -9.28
N PHE A 153 33.99 6.52 -10.16
CA PHE A 153 35.22 7.26 -9.87
C PHE A 153 35.29 8.64 -10.56
N GLN A 154 34.17 9.12 -11.10
CA GLN A 154 34.09 10.42 -11.76
C GLN A 154 33.57 11.49 -10.79
N PRO A 155 33.93 12.77 -11.01
CA PRO A 155 33.39 13.89 -10.24
C PRO A 155 31.86 13.95 -10.29
N PHE A 156 31.24 14.49 -9.23
CA PHE A 156 29.79 14.55 -9.08
C PHE A 156 29.09 15.31 -10.22
N GLU A 157 29.75 16.29 -10.81
CA GLU A 157 29.24 17.11 -11.91
C GLU A 157 28.87 16.25 -13.12
N CYS A 158 29.72 15.27 -13.47
CA CYS A 158 29.47 14.33 -14.57
C CYS A 158 28.21 13.49 -14.35
N TRP A 159 27.81 13.28 -13.10
CA TRP A 159 26.58 12.56 -12.77
C TRP A 159 25.35 13.42 -12.98
N VAL A 160 25.41 14.66 -12.49
CA VAL A 160 24.31 15.62 -12.57
C VAL A 160 23.96 15.87 -14.03
N GLU A 161 24.96 16.12 -14.87
CA GLU A 161 24.77 16.31 -16.33
C GLU A 161 24.07 15.14 -17.01
N LYS A 162 24.31 13.90 -16.58
CA LYS A 162 23.67 12.72 -17.17
C LYS A 162 22.29 12.44 -16.59
N LEU A 163 21.99 12.90 -15.39
CA LEU A 163 20.72 12.63 -14.73
C LEU A 163 19.67 13.71 -15.02
N ILE A 164 20.03 14.99 -15.01
CA ILE A 164 19.10 16.08 -15.26
C ILE A 164 18.68 16.07 -16.75
N PRO A 165 17.38 16.13 -17.08
CA PRO A 165 16.93 16.40 -18.44
C PRO A 165 17.41 17.78 -18.88
N THR A 166 18.16 17.86 -19.98
CA THR A 166 18.51 19.12 -20.65
C THR A 166 17.29 19.75 -21.32
#